data_AF-A0A7M1ATP2-F1
#
_entry.id   AF-A0A7M1ATP2-F1
#
_cell.length_a   1.000
_cell.length_b   1.000
_cell.length_c   1.000
_cell.angle_alpha   90.00
_cell.angle_beta   90.00
_cell.angle_gamma   90.00
#
_symmetry.space_group_name_H-M   'P 1'
#
loop_
_entity.id
_entity.type
_entity.pdbx_description
1 polymer ?
#
loop_
_entity_poly.entity_id
_entity_poly.type
_entity_poly.pdbx_seq_one_letter_code
_entity_poly.pdbx_strand_id
1 'polypeptide(L)'
;MRVAVECSSPLLQKSLELFLGTYLDSSKKSDIVIRDTKCLNDPKCFYIANNEEADLLKPFSKSQLILALEKRYESLHPKKEQPTSQEESFEDEGMDFSVLEKRIEFLTNEYKENVLRAVKAFYEK
;
A
#
# COMPACT_ATOMS: atom_id res chain seq x y z
N MET A 1 8.58 4.27 9.20
CA MET A 1 7.17 4.63 9.34
C MET A 1 6.55 3.85 10.49
N ARG A 2 6.13 4.53 11.56
CA ARG A 2 5.40 3.93 12.69
C ARG A 2 3.95 4.38 12.65
N VAL A 3 3.03 3.44 12.82
CA VAL A 3 1.59 3.67 12.59
C VAL A 3 0.80 3.27 13.82
N ALA A 4 -0.18 4.09 14.20
CA ALA A 4 -1.21 3.73 15.17
C ALA A 4 -2.57 3.61 14.47
N VAL A 5 -3.44 2.75 14.97
CA VAL A 5 -4.77 2.52 14.41
C VAL A 5 -5.82 2.90 15.46
N GLU A 6 -6.70 3.84 15.11
CA GLU A 6 -7.82 4.27 15.94
C GLU A 6 -9.07 4.37 15.05
N CYS A 7 -9.76 3.25 14.86
CA CYS A 7 -11.01 3.22 14.09
C CYS A 7 -12.21 3.04 15.02
N SER A 8 -13.33 3.69 14.69
CA SER A 8 -14.62 3.49 15.34
C SER A 8 -15.18 2.09 15.10
N SER A 9 -14.90 1.51 13.92
CA SER A 9 -15.28 0.14 13.58
C SER A 9 -14.30 -0.88 14.18
N PRO A 10 -14.73 -1.77 15.10
CA PRO A 10 -13.85 -2.77 15.71
C PRO A 10 -13.29 -3.77 14.70
N LEU A 11 -14.06 -4.09 13.65
CA LEU A 11 -13.64 -4.99 12.60
C LEU A 11 -12.49 -4.39 11.78
N LEU A 12 -12.64 -3.12 11.38
CA LEU A 12 -11.60 -2.42 10.62
C LEU A 12 -10.35 -2.24 11.48
N GLN A 13 -10.53 -1.86 12.75
CA GLN A 13 -9.44 -1.73 13.69
C GLN A 13 -8.63 -3.03 13.81
N LYS A 14 -9.29 -4.16 14.11
CA LYS A 14 -8.60 -5.45 14.26
C LYS A 14 -7.97 -5.93 12.96
N SER A 15 -8.62 -5.68 11.82
CA SER A 15 -8.07 -6.05 10.51
C SER A 15 -6.79 -5.28 10.20
N LEU A 16 -6.79 -3.98 10.45
CA LEU A 16 -5.61 -3.12 10.27
C LEU A 16 -4.51 -3.45 11.27
N GLU A 17 -4.85 -3.74 12.54
CA GLU A 17 -3.87 -4.17 13.55
C GLU A 17 -3.16 -5.46 13.16
N LEU A 18 -3.91 -6.48 12.71
CA LEU A 18 -3.35 -7.74 12.23
C LEU A 18 -2.46 -7.54 11.00
N PHE A 19 -2.89 -6.65 10.11
CA PHE A 19 -2.21 -6.43 8.84
C PHE A 19 -0.93 -5.58 8.98
N LEU A 20 -0.98 -4.53 9.80
CA LEU A 20 0.10 -3.58 10.01
C LEU A 20 1.02 -4.00 11.17
N GLY A 21 0.89 -5.21 11.70
CA GLY A 21 1.58 -5.64 12.93
C GLY A 21 3.09 -5.37 12.99
N THR A 22 3.78 -5.34 11.85
CA THR A 22 5.22 -4.99 11.76
C THR A 22 5.52 -3.49 11.86
N TYR A 23 4.53 -2.63 11.58
CA TYR A 23 4.61 -1.17 11.58
C TYR A 23 3.86 -0.53 12.74
N LEU A 24 3.19 -1.34 13.58
CA LEU A 24 2.28 -0.87 14.62
C LEU A 24 3.06 -0.41 15.85
N ASP A 25 2.78 0.81 16.31
CA ASP A 25 3.40 1.40 17.49
C ASP A 25 2.36 2.13 18.34
N SER A 26 2.73 2.52 19.56
CA SER A 26 1.82 3.25 20.46
C SER A 26 1.46 4.63 19.89
N SER A 27 0.23 5.10 20.08
CA SER A 27 -0.25 6.38 19.52
C SER A 27 0.59 7.61 19.92
N LYS A 28 1.34 7.52 21.03
CA LYS A 28 2.26 8.58 21.47
C LYS A 28 3.57 8.64 20.67
N LYS A 29 3.98 7.53 20.05
CA LYS A 29 5.23 7.40 19.29
C LYS A 29 5.00 7.22 17.79
N SER A 30 3.75 7.08 17.35
CA SER A 30 3.42 6.92 15.94
C SER A 30 3.63 8.22 15.16
N ASP A 31 4.08 8.05 13.92
CA ASP A 31 4.25 9.14 12.95
C ASP A 31 2.93 9.40 12.22
N ILE A 32 2.12 8.36 12.02
CA ILE A 32 0.80 8.40 11.37
C ILE A 32 -0.25 7.70 12.25
N VAL A 33 -1.46 8.24 12.30
CA VAL A 33 -2.62 7.64 12.98
C VAL A 33 -3.73 7.38 11.97
N ILE A 34 -4.06 6.11 11.75
CA ILE A 34 -5.13 5.69 10.84
C ILE A 34 -6.48 5.80 11.55
N ARG A 35 -7.42 6.49 10.92
CA ARG A 35 -8.78 6.69 11.45
C ARG A 35 -9.82 6.53 10.36
N ASP A 36 -11.01 6.09 10.76
CA ASP A 36 -12.18 5.94 9.89
C ASP A 36 -13.19 7.10 10.05
N THR A 37 -12.82 8.11 10.84
CA THR A 37 -13.60 9.33 11.09
C THR A 37 -12.79 10.57 10.73
N LYS A 38 -13.47 11.59 10.22
CA LYS A 38 -12.82 12.84 9.77
C LYS A 38 -12.17 13.53 10.96
N CYS A 39 -10.86 13.78 10.86
CA CYS A 39 -10.13 14.55 11.87
C CYS A 39 -9.82 15.93 11.32
N LEU A 40 -10.40 16.97 11.92
CA LEU A 40 -10.26 18.33 11.43
C LEU A 40 -8.98 19.05 11.89
N ASN A 41 -8.13 18.47 12.75
CA ASN A 41 -7.03 19.21 13.39
C ASN A 41 -5.76 18.38 13.67
N ASP A 42 -5.57 17.23 13.03
CA ASP A 42 -4.36 16.42 13.25
C ASP A 42 -3.61 16.19 11.92
N PRO A 43 -2.40 16.76 11.73
CA PRO A 43 -1.62 16.55 10.52
C PRO A 43 -1.16 15.09 10.37
N LYS A 44 -1.09 14.32 11.47
CA LYS A 44 -0.71 12.91 11.47
C LYS A 44 -1.88 11.97 11.16
N CYS A 45 -3.10 12.51 11.04
CA CYS A 45 -4.27 11.69 10.73
C CYS A 45 -4.21 11.20 9.28
N PHE A 46 -4.50 9.91 9.11
CA PHE A 46 -4.73 9.26 7.83
C PHE A 46 -6.17 8.74 7.80
N TYR A 47 -7.00 9.37 6.98
CA TYR A 47 -8.45 9.18 6.98
C TYR A 47 -8.90 8.17 5.92
N ILE A 48 -9.59 7.10 6.35
CA ILE A 48 -10.12 6.04 5.50
C ILE A 48 -11.65 6.06 5.49
N ALA A 49 -12.26 6.41 4.36
CA ALA A 49 -13.71 6.45 4.21
C ALA A 49 -14.16 6.12 2.78
N ASN A 50 -15.47 6.25 2.52
CA ASN A 50 -16.04 6.09 1.18
C ASN A 50 -16.23 7.45 0.47
N ASN A 51 -15.79 8.55 1.10
CA ASN A 51 -16.00 9.91 0.61
C ASN A 51 -14.72 10.43 -0.03
N GLU A 52 -14.85 11.32 -1.03
CA GLU A 52 -13.72 11.88 -1.79
C GLU A 52 -12.72 12.69 -0.95
N GLU A 53 -13.11 13.12 0.26
CA GLU A 53 -12.21 13.79 1.22
C GLU A 53 -11.27 12.82 1.97
N ALA A 54 -11.36 11.51 1.70
CA ALA A 54 -10.52 10.50 2.35
C ALA A 54 -9.11 10.44 1.74
N ASP A 55 -8.10 10.23 2.58
CA ASP A 55 -6.74 9.90 2.13
C ASP A 55 -6.71 8.52 1.43
N LEU A 56 -7.64 7.63 1.80
CA LEU A 56 -7.83 6.33 1.14
C LEU A 56 -9.32 5.97 1.07
N LEU A 57 -9.77 5.71 -0.16
CA LEU A 57 -11.13 5.26 -0.45
C LEU A 57 -11.29 3.75 -0.23
N LYS A 58 -12.42 3.32 0.33
CA LYS A 58 -12.80 1.90 0.36
C LYS A 58 -13.59 1.53 -0.90
N PRO A 59 -13.44 0.29 -1.42
CA PRO A 59 -12.51 -0.77 -0.99
C PRO A 59 -11.09 -0.51 -1.49
N PHE A 60 -10.09 -0.97 -0.73
CA PHE A 60 -8.67 -0.86 -1.08
C PHE A 60 -7.94 -2.19 -0.86
N SER A 61 -6.86 -2.39 -1.61
CA SER A 61 -5.97 -3.54 -1.47
C SER A 61 -4.85 -3.28 -0.45
N LYS A 62 -4.16 -4.36 -0.07
CA LYS A 62 -2.96 -4.32 0.79
C LYS A 62 -1.97 -3.27 0.30
N SER A 63 -1.60 -3.36 -0.97
CA SER A 63 -0.56 -2.55 -1.58
C SER A 63 -0.96 -1.08 -1.64
N GLN A 64 -2.24 -0.80 -1.92
CA GLN A 64 -2.78 0.57 -1.94
C GLN A 64 -2.69 1.24 -0.57
N LEU A 65 -2.99 0.50 0.51
CA LEU A 65 -2.86 1.03 1.86
C LEU A 65 -1.40 1.38 2.19
N ILE A 66 -0.45 0.49 1.91
CA ILE A 66 0.97 0.72 2.20
C ILE A 66 1.50 1.92 1.41
N LEU A 67 1.23 1.98 0.11
CA LEU A 67 1.67 3.08 -0.76
C LEU A 67 1.11 4.44 -0.30
N ALA A 68 -0.16 4.47 0.09
CA ALA A 68 -0.79 5.70 0.59
C ALA A 68 -0.18 6.16 1.94
N LEU A 69 0.18 5.22 2.82
CA LEU A 69 0.84 5.51 4.09
C LEU A 69 2.28 6.02 3.86
N GLU A 70 3.03 5.43 2.93
CA GLU A 70 4.39 5.87 2.58
C GLU A 70 4.37 7.30 2.03
N LYS A 71 3.49 7.58 1.06
CA LYS A 71 3.31 8.93 0.51
C LYS A 71 2.97 9.95 1.59
N ARG A 72 2.13 9.55 2.56
CA ARG A 72 1.78 10.41 3.71
C ARG A 72 2.99 10.65 4.63
N TYR A 73 3.78 9.62 4.88
CA TYR A 73 4.98 9.71 5.71
C TYR A 73 6.03 10.66 5.11
N GLU A 74 6.27 10.56 3.81
CA GLU A 74 7.20 11.44 3.08
C GLU A 74 6.74 12.90 3.11
N SER A 75 5.43 13.14 2.96
CA SER A 75 4.84 14.48 3.04
C SER A 75 5.02 15.13 4.41
N LEU A 76 5.07 14.33 5.48
CA LEU A 76 5.27 14.80 6.86
C LEU A 76 6.75 15.01 7.22
N HIS A 77 7.66 14.32 6.51
CA HIS A 77 9.10 14.38 6.72
C HIS A 77 9.79 14.82 5.41
N PRO A 78 9.53 16.05 4.92
CA PRO A 78 10.29 16.57 3.79
C PRO A 78 11.75 16.63 4.23
N LYS A 79 12.62 15.83 3.59
CA LYS A 79 14.05 15.72 3.92
C LYS A 79 14.65 17.13 4.05
N LYS A 80 15.08 17.50 5.25
CA LYS A 80 15.97 18.65 5.46
C LYS A 80 17.41 18.18 5.22
N GLU A 81 18.11 18.93 4.35
CA GLU A 81 19.56 18.92 4.01
C GLU A 81 19.95 17.85 2.95
N GLN A 82 20.51 18.14 1.76
CA GLN A 82 21.39 19.21 1.24
C GLN A 82 21.21 19.46 -0.29
N PRO A 83 21.74 20.57 -0.85
CA PRO A 83 21.61 20.91 -2.27
C PRO A 83 22.64 20.14 -3.11
N THR A 84 22.21 19.07 -3.77
CA THR A 84 22.86 18.61 -4.98
C THR A 84 21.94 18.93 -6.13
N SER A 85 22.42 19.85 -6.97
CA SER A 85 21.87 20.24 -8.25
C SER A 85 21.28 19.05 -9.00
N GLN A 86 19.96 18.99 -9.11
CA GLN A 86 19.28 18.53 -10.31
C GLN A 86 17.81 18.91 -10.21
N GLU A 87 17.42 19.75 -11.15
CA GLU A 87 16.06 19.88 -11.62
C GLU A 87 15.62 18.48 -12.07
N GLU A 88 15.04 17.70 -11.17
CA GLU A 88 14.24 16.53 -11.55
C GLU A 88 12.78 16.93 -11.42
N SER A 89 12.29 17.48 -12.53
CA SER A 89 11.01 17.06 -13.06
C SER A 89 10.93 15.54 -12.98
N PHE A 90 10.35 15.00 -11.91
CA PHE A 90 9.96 13.59 -11.86
C PHE A 90 8.70 13.40 -12.72
N GLU A 91 8.90 13.54 -14.02
CA GLU A 91 8.24 12.67 -14.98
C GLU A 91 8.59 11.23 -14.57
N ASP A 92 7.57 10.44 -14.22
CA ASP A 92 7.58 8.97 -14.28
C ASP A 92 8.85 8.29 -13.73
N GLU A 93 9.13 8.42 -12.42
CA GLU A 93 10.01 7.45 -11.75
C GLU A 93 9.25 6.13 -11.62
N GLY A 94 9.44 5.29 -12.66
CA GLY A 94 8.80 4.00 -12.83
C GLY A 94 8.83 3.17 -11.55
N MET A 95 7.63 2.83 -11.08
CA MET A 95 7.41 1.65 -10.25
C MET A 95 8.31 0.53 -10.80
N ASP A 96 9.14 -0.07 -9.95
CA ASP A 96 9.95 -1.23 -10.33
C ASP A 96 9.02 -2.42 -10.64
N PHE A 97 8.42 -2.38 -11.82
CA PHE A 97 7.52 -3.39 -12.35
C PHE A 97 8.24 -4.71 -12.59
N SER A 98 9.57 -4.76 -12.47
CA SER A 98 10.33 -6.00 -12.68
C SER A 98 9.85 -7.15 -11.79
N VAL A 99 9.41 -6.86 -10.56
CA VAL A 99 8.83 -7.86 -9.65
C VAL A 99 7.45 -8.31 -10.12
N LEU A 100 6.63 -7.36 -10.60
CA LEU A 100 5.29 -7.63 -11.11
C LEU A 100 5.35 -8.42 -12.42
N GLU A 101 6.22 -8.02 -13.34
CA GLU A 101 6.50 -8.68 -14.61
C GLU A 101 6.99 -10.11 -14.40
N LYS A 102 7.98 -10.33 -13.52
CA LYS A 102 8.43 -11.69 -13.16
C LYS A 102 7.30 -12.53 -12.59
N ARG A 103 6.40 -11.93 -11.80
CA ARG A 103 5.26 -12.66 -11.24
C ARG A 103 4.22 -13.02 -12.29
N ILE A 104 3.92 -12.10 -13.21
CA ILE A 104 3.03 -12.32 -14.35
C ILE A 104 3.61 -13.40 -15.27
N GLU A 105 4.89 -13.32 -15.59
CA GLU A 105 5.59 -14.30 -16.42
C GLU A 105 5.56 -15.69 -15.79
N PHE A 106 5.84 -15.80 -14.49
CA PHE A 106 5.74 -17.07 -13.75
C PHE A 106 4.33 -17.68 -13.85
N LEU A 107 3.29 -16.91 -13.56
CA LEU A 107 1.90 -17.38 -13.61
C LEU A 107 1.46 -17.79 -15.02
N THR A 108 1.91 -17.05 -16.04
CA THR A 108 1.55 -17.31 -17.43
C THR A 108 2.23 -18.57 -17.96
N ASN A 109 3.50 -18.78 -17.59
CA ASN A 109 4.23 -20.00 -17.94
C ASN A 109 3.63 -21.23 -17.27
N GLU A 110 3.30 -21.16 -15.98
CA GLU A 110 2.62 -22.24 -15.26
C GLU A 110 1.29 -22.61 -15.93
N TYR A 111 0.47 -21.60 -16.27
CA TYR A 111 -0.80 -21.82 -16.97
C TYR A 111 -0.59 -22.49 -18.34
N LYS A 112 0.36 -21.98 -19.13
CA LYS A 112 0.71 -22.53 -20.44
C LYS A 112 1.12 -24.01 -20.35
N GLU A 113 1.96 -24.36 -19.39
CA GLU A 113 2.38 -25.76 -19.18
C GLU A 113 1.20 -26.65 -18.81
N ASN A 114 0.31 -26.17 -17.94
CA ASN A 114 -0.88 -26.91 -17.54
C ASN A 114 -1.83 -27.17 -18.72
N VAL A 115 -2.05 -26.16 -19.58
CA VAL A 115 -2.85 -26.33 -20.81
C VAL A 115 -2.20 -27.33 -21.75
N LEU A 116 -0.89 -27.22 -22.00
CA LEU A 116 -0.17 -28.16 -22.85
C LEU A 116 -0.21 -29.59 -22.32
N ARG A 117 -0.07 -29.77 -21.00
CA ARG A 117 -0.19 -31.08 -20.35
C ARG A 117 -1.59 -31.68 -20.53
N ALA A 118 -2.63 -30.88 -20.34
CA ALA A 118 -4.01 -31.31 -20.52
C ALA A 118 -4.31 -31.70 -21.97
N VAL A 119 -3.83 -30.93 -22.94
CA VAL A 119 -4.00 -31.22 -24.37
C VAL A 119 -3.22 -32.48 -24.76
N LYS A 120 -1.96 -32.62 -24.36
CA LYS A 120 -1.17 -33.84 -24.63
C LYS A 120 -1.84 -35.08 -24.07
N ALA A 121 -2.33 -35.03 -22.83
CA ALA A 121 -3.05 -36.14 -22.22
C ALA A 121 -4.34 -36.53 -22.97
N PHE A 122 -4.92 -35.61 -23.75
CA PHE A 122 -6.09 -35.85 -24.58
C PHE A 122 -5.76 -36.45 -25.95
N TYR A 123 -4.63 -36.06 -26.55
CA TYR A 123 -4.21 -36.50 -27.91
C TYR A 123 -3.19 -37.66 -27.93
N GLU A 124 -2.55 -37.99 -26.81
CA GLU A 124 -1.67 -39.16 -26.65
C GLU A 124 -2.42 -40.42 -26.17
N LYS A 125 -3.75 -40.43 -26.30
CA LYS A 125 -4.63 -41.61 -26.18
C LYS A 125 -4.94 -42.18 -27.57
#